data_AF-A0A9E1MZN5-F1
#
_entry.id   AF-A0A9E1MZN5-F1
#
_cell.length_a   1.000
_cell.length_b   1.000
_cell.length_c   1.000
_cell.angle_alpha   90.00
_cell.angle_beta   90.00
_cell.angle_gamma   90.00
#
_symmetry.space_group_name_H-M   'P 1'
#
loop_
_entity.id
_entity.type
_entity.pdbx_description
1 polymer ?
#
loop_
_entity_poly.entity_id
_entity_poly.type
_entity_poly.pdbx_seq_one_letter_code
_entity_poly.pdbx_strand_id
1 'polypeptide(L)'
;LPLVAGFISRKAIIAVMGLEWFSASFLKVLTPITITALLATLVLLFSFKGDVILANPLTILWIAIPLFIQTVTIFILGYGLAKLLGLAYEDAAPSAMIGASNHFEVAIATSTMLFGLQSGAALATVVGVLIEVPLMLMLVRFCLRTQSWFQRDALNISHGE
;
A
#
# COMPACT_ATOMS: atom_id res chain seq x y z
N LEU A 1 -5.83 -4.94 18.78
CA LEU A 1 -7.00 -5.81 19.05
C LEU A 1 -7.41 -6.64 17.84
N PRO A 2 -7.64 -6.07 16.63
CA PRO A 2 -8.06 -6.85 15.44
C PRO A 2 -7.05 -7.90 14.97
N LEU A 3 -5.75 -7.57 14.98
CA LEU A 3 -4.68 -8.51 14.60
C LEU A 3 -4.65 -9.75 15.50
N VAL A 4 -4.78 -9.55 16.82
CA VAL A 4 -4.81 -10.63 17.81
C VAL A 4 -6.05 -11.50 17.63
N ALA A 5 -7.22 -10.87 17.42
CA ALA A 5 -8.45 -11.60 17.13
C ALA A 5 -8.32 -12.42 15.83
N GLY A 6 -7.71 -11.86 14.78
CA GLY A 6 -7.42 -12.56 13.52
C GLY A 6 -6.44 -13.72 13.68
N PHE A 7 -5.42 -13.57 14.53
CA PHE A 7 -4.48 -14.65 14.84
C PHE A 7 -5.17 -15.80 15.59
N ILE A 8 -5.96 -15.48 16.61
CA ILE A 8 -6.71 -16.46 17.39
C ILE A 8 -7.74 -17.16 16.51
N SER A 9 -8.50 -16.42 15.70
CA SER A 9 -9.51 -17.00 14.80
C SER A 9 -8.86 -17.91 13.76
N ARG A 10 -7.73 -17.51 13.15
CA ARG A 10 -6.95 -18.38 12.25
C ARG A 10 -6.56 -19.69 12.95
N LYS A 11 -5.99 -19.61 14.16
CA LYS A 11 -5.53 -20.80 14.89
C LYS A 11 -6.70 -21.72 15.25
N ALA A 12 -7.83 -21.16 15.70
CA ALA A 12 -9.03 -21.92 16.06
C ALA A 12 -9.69 -22.57 14.84
N ILE A 13 -9.85 -21.84 13.73
CA ILE A 13 -10.49 -22.36 12.51
C ILE A 13 -9.64 -23.46 11.86
N ILE A 14 -8.30 -23.28 11.80
CA ILE A 14 -7.41 -24.32 11.27
C ILE A 14 -7.45 -25.58 12.15
N ALA A 15 -7.55 -25.43 13.47
CA ALA A 15 -7.63 -26.56 14.39
C ALA A 15 -8.93 -27.36 14.26
N VAL A 16 -10.05 -26.71 13.90
CA VAL A 16 -11.37 -27.35 13.80
C VAL A 16 -11.69 -27.84 12.38
N MET A 17 -11.37 -27.05 11.35
CA MET A 17 -11.80 -27.29 9.96
C MET A 17 -10.66 -27.59 8.99
N GLY A 18 -9.40 -27.52 9.44
CA GLY A 18 -8.22 -27.78 8.62
C GLY A 18 -7.78 -26.60 7.74
N LEU A 19 -6.55 -26.68 7.24
CA LEU A 19 -5.91 -25.62 6.45
C LEU A 19 -6.56 -25.40 5.08
N GLU A 20 -7.03 -26.48 4.45
CA GLU A 20 -7.66 -26.41 3.12
C GLU A 20 -8.98 -25.65 3.15
N TRP A 21 -9.83 -25.88 4.15
CA TRP A 21 -11.09 -25.15 4.30
C TRP A 21 -10.88 -23.67 4.63
N PHE A 22 -9.88 -23.36 5.46
CA PHE A 22 -9.48 -21.97 5.76
C PHE A 22 -9.09 -21.22 4.48
N SER A 23 -8.24 -21.82 3.64
CA SER A 23 -7.78 -21.19 2.40
C SER A 23 -8.86 -21.13 1.31
N ALA A 24 -9.66 -22.19 1.17
CA ALA A 24 -10.62 -22.32 0.07
C ALA A 24 -11.94 -21.57 0.31
N SER A 25 -12.41 -21.49 1.56
CA SER A 25 -13.71 -20.90 1.91
C SER A 25 -13.56 -19.62 2.72
N PHE A 26 -12.82 -19.65 3.83
CA PHE A 26 -12.74 -18.49 4.73
C PHE A 26 -12.03 -17.29 4.09
N LEU A 27 -10.85 -17.50 3.48
CA LEU A 27 -10.12 -16.42 2.80
C LEU A 27 -10.88 -15.86 1.59
N LYS A 28 -11.55 -16.70 0.80
CA LYS A 28 -12.33 -16.25 -0.37
C LYS A 28 -13.51 -15.35 0.01
N VAL A 29 -14.11 -15.55 1.19
CA VAL A 29 -15.17 -14.69 1.71
C VAL A 29 -14.60 -13.38 2.28
N LEU A 30 -13.42 -13.42 2.89
CA LEU A 30 -12.81 -12.25 3.51
C LEU A 30 -12.32 -11.21 2.47
N THR A 31 -11.74 -11.65 1.36
CA THR A 31 -11.20 -10.77 0.31
C THR A 31 -12.19 -9.73 -0.24
N PRO A 32 -13.42 -10.09 -0.67
CA PRO A 32 -14.38 -9.09 -1.12
C PRO A 32 -14.84 -8.19 0.02
N ILE A 33 -15.00 -8.71 1.24
CA ILE A 33 -15.41 -7.91 2.41
C ILE A 33 -14.39 -6.82 2.72
N THR A 34 -13.09 -7.15 2.72
CA THR A 34 -12.04 -6.15 2.97
C THR A 34 -12.03 -5.08 1.88
N ILE A 35 -12.04 -5.47 0.60
CA ILE A 35 -12.06 -4.51 -0.51
C ILE A 35 -13.30 -3.60 -0.43
N THR A 36 -14.49 -4.15 -0.16
CA THR A 36 -15.71 -3.36 -0.01
C THR A 36 -15.65 -2.41 1.18
N ALA A 37 -15.15 -2.86 2.34
CA ALA A 37 -15.01 -2.01 3.52
C ALA A 37 -13.99 -0.86 3.31
N LEU A 38 -12.87 -1.17 2.66
CA LEU A 38 -11.84 -0.19 2.28
C LEU A 38 -12.41 0.87 1.35
N LEU A 39 -13.07 0.44 0.27
CA LEU A 39 -13.69 1.35 -0.70
C LEU A 39 -14.81 2.18 -0.06
N ALA A 40 -15.65 1.57 0.78
CA ALA A 40 -16.71 2.29 1.48
C ALA A 40 -16.15 3.38 2.40
N THR A 41 -15.09 3.06 3.14
CA THR A 41 -14.38 4.04 4.00
C THR A 41 -13.82 5.19 3.16
N LEU A 42 -13.19 4.87 2.03
CA LEU A 42 -12.64 5.84 1.11
C LEU A 42 -13.73 6.78 0.55
N VAL A 43 -14.85 6.22 0.06
CA VAL A 43 -15.99 7.00 -0.46
C VAL A 43 -16.57 7.91 0.62
N LEU A 44 -16.77 7.42 1.84
CA LEU A 44 -17.28 8.22 2.95
C LEU A 44 -16.35 9.39 3.30
N LEU A 45 -15.05 9.13 3.37
CA LEU A 45 -14.05 10.16 3.66
C LEU A 45 -14.01 11.25 2.58
N PHE A 46 -14.07 10.86 1.30
CA PHE A 46 -14.16 11.84 0.21
C PHE A 46 -15.48 12.59 0.21
N SER A 47 -16.60 11.93 0.52
CA SER A 47 -17.90 12.60 0.62
C SER A 47 -17.92 13.64 1.74
N PHE A 48 -17.32 13.35 2.90
CA PHE A 48 -17.25 14.31 4.02
C PHE A 48 -16.22 15.43 3.82
N LYS A 49 -15.26 15.26 2.90
CA LYS A 49 -14.18 16.23 2.64
C LYS A 49 -14.23 16.91 1.28
N GLY A 50 -15.17 16.52 0.42
CA GLY A 50 -15.26 16.97 -0.98
C GLY A 50 -15.34 18.49 -1.13
N ASP A 51 -16.18 19.16 -0.35
CA ASP A 51 -16.34 20.62 -0.43
C ASP A 51 -15.06 21.37 -0.09
N VAL A 52 -14.32 20.90 0.92
CA VAL A 52 -13.06 21.53 1.36
C VAL A 52 -11.94 21.27 0.34
N ILE A 53 -11.93 20.08 -0.27
CA ILE A 53 -11.02 19.70 -1.35
C ILE A 53 -11.23 20.61 -2.56
N LEU A 54 -12.49 20.85 -2.95
CA LEU A 54 -12.82 21.71 -4.10
C LEU A 54 -12.56 23.20 -3.82
N ALA A 55 -12.78 23.66 -2.58
CA ALA A 55 -12.61 25.06 -2.22
C ALA A 55 -11.14 25.51 -2.12
N ASN A 56 -10.19 24.61 -1.84
CA ASN A 56 -8.78 24.96 -1.59
C ASN A 56 -7.78 24.13 -2.43
N PRO A 57 -7.80 24.25 -3.77
CA PRO A 57 -6.94 23.47 -4.66
C PRO A 57 -5.44 23.76 -4.47
N LEU A 58 -5.08 24.99 -4.09
CA LEU A 58 -3.69 25.34 -3.81
C LEU A 58 -3.15 24.58 -2.60
N THR A 59 -3.92 24.45 -1.53
CA THR A 59 -3.50 23.70 -0.33
C THR A 59 -3.24 22.22 -0.65
N ILE A 60 -4.04 21.63 -1.54
CA ILE A 60 -3.83 20.27 -2.03
C ILE A 60 -2.50 20.17 -2.75
N LEU A 61 -2.17 21.13 -3.61
CA LEU A 61 -0.90 21.15 -4.33
C LEU A 61 0.29 21.24 -3.35
N TRP A 62 0.19 22.08 -2.33
CA TRP A 62 1.20 22.22 -1.28
C TRP A 62 1.40 20.93 -0.47
N ILE A 63 0.37 20.09 -0.33
CA ILE A 63 0.46 18.77 0.31
C ILE A 63 1.00 17.72 -0.67
N ALA A 64 0.62 17.82 -1.95
CA ALA A 64 0.99 16.86 -2.98
C ALA A 64 2.49 16.86 -3.28
N ILE A 65 3.11 18.04 -3.36
CA ILE A 65 4.53 18.17 -3.65
C ILE A 65 5.42 17.42 -2.64
N PRO A 66 5.31 17.65 -1.32
CA PRO A 66 6.14 16.95 -0.35
C PRO A 66 5.88 15.45 -0.32
N LEU A 67 4.61 15.01 -0.45
CA LEU A 67 4.27 13.57 -0.52
C LEU A 67 4.88 12.91 -1.76
N PHE A 68 4.77 13.57 -2.92
CA PHE A 68 5.36 13.06 -4.17
C PHE A 68 6.87 12.90 -4.03
N ILE A 69 7.55 13.94 -3.54
CA ILE A 69 9.00 13.91 -3.33
C ILE A 69 9.36 12.80 -2.36
N GLN A 70 8.68 12.70 -1.22
CA GLN A 70 8.92 11.66 -0.23
C GLN A 70 8.81 10.25 -0.84
N THR A 71 7.70 9.93 -1.50
CA THR A 71 7.46 8.61 -2.08
C THR A 71 8.50 8.28 -3.15
N VAL A 72 8.81 9.23 -4.05
CA VAL A 72 9.81 9.02 -5.10
C VAL A 72 11.21 8.85 -4.51
N THR A 73 11.57 9.64 -3.50
CA THR A 73 12.87 9.53 -2.83
C THR A 73 13.02 8.17 -2.16
N ILE A 74 12.03 7.73 -1.38
CA ILE A 74 12.10 6.42 -0.71
C ILE A 74 12.13 5.29 -1.75
N PHE A 75 11.35 5.40 -2.82
CA PHE A 75 11.38 4.42 -3.92
C PHE A 75 12.75 4.33 -4.59
N ILE A 76 13.35 5.48 -4.97
CA ILE A 76 14.66 5.50 -5.62
C ILE A 76 15.73 4.94 -4.68
N LEU A 77 15.69 5.29 -3.40
CA LEU A 77 16.61 4.76 -2.41
C LEU A 77 16.43 3.24 -2.26
N GLY A 78 15.20 2.76 -2.09
CA GLY A 78 14.90 1.34 -1.94
C GLY A 78 15.28 0.52 -3.18
N TYR A 79 14.91 0.99 -4.36
CA TYR A 79 15.18 0.32 -5.63
C TYR A 79 16.67 0.36 -6.00
N GLY A 80 17.34 1.50 -5.74
CA GLY A 80 18.77 1.66 -5.92
C GLY A 80 19.59 0.81 -4.96
N LEU A 81 19.22 0.78 -3.68
CA LEU A 81 19.85 -0.09 -2.68
C LEU A 81 19.63 -1.56 -3.00
N ALA A 82 18.41 -1.96 -3.40
CA ALA A 82 18.13 -3.33 -3.81
C ALA A 82 19.01 -3.76 -4.99
N LYS A 83 19.24 -2.86 -5.95
CA LYS A 83 20.18 -3.10 -7.06
C LYS A 83 21.63 -3.19 -6.60
N LEU A 84 22.07 -2.31 -5.69
CA LEU A 84 23.42 -2.33 -5.13
C LEU A 84 23.70 -3.63 -4.35
N LEU A 85 22.68 -4.14 -3.66
CA LEU A 85 22.73 -5.40 -2.92
C LEU A 85 22.60 -6.65 -3.80
N GLY A 86 22.43 -6.48 -5.12
CA GLY A 86 22.33 -7.60 -6.06
C GLY A 86 21.02 -8.39 -5.98
N LEU A 87 19.92 -7.79 -5.48
CA LEU A 87 18.63 -8.47 -5.43
C LEU A 87 18.04 -8.68 -6.84
N ALA A 88 17.34 -9.79 -7.03
CA ALA A 88 16.56 -10.02 -8.23
C ALA A 88 15.42 -9.00 -8.35
N TYR A 89 14.97 -8.71 -9.57
CA TYR A 89 13.83 -7.81 -9.81
C TYR A 89 12.57 -8.21 -9.01
N GLU A 90 12.36 -9.51 -8.85
CA GLU A 90 11.22 -10.12 -8.16
C GLU A 90 11.16 -9.74 -6.68
N ASP A 91 12.31 -9.44 -6.06
CA ASP A 91 12.38 -8.98 -4.68
C ASP A 91 12.59 -7.45 -4.59
N ALA A 92 13.40 -6.90 -5.50
CA ALA A 92 13.76 -5.49 -5.52
C ALA A 92 12.57 -4.56 -5.78
N ALA A 93 11.72 -4.89 -6.75
CA ALA A 93 10.57 -4.06 -7.09
C ALA A 93 9.49 -4.06 -6.00
N PRO A 94 9.03 -5.21 -5.47
CA PRO A 94 8.07 -5.21 -4.37
C PRO A 94 8.63 -4.58 -3.09
N SER A 95 9.90 -4.82 -2.75
CA SER A 95 10.53 -4.24 -1.56
C SER A 95 10.59 -2.70 -1.63
N ALA A 96 11.01 -2.14 -2.76
CA ALA A 96 11.02 -0.69 -2.97
C ALA A 96 9.62 -0.07 -2.92
N MET A 97 8.61 -0.77 -3.45
CA MET A 97 7.22 -0.32 -3.42
C MET A 97 6.62 -0.37 -2.01
N ILE A 98 6.93 -1.41 -1.22
CA ILE A 98 6.51 -1.49 0.18
C ILE A 98 7.14 -0.36 1.00
N GLY A 99 8.42 -0.06 0.77
CA GLY A 99 9.10 1.04 1.44
C GLY A 99 8.51 2.41 1.12
N ALA A 100 8.10 2.63 -0.14
CA ALA A 100 7.58 3.91 -0.60
C ALA A 100 6.10 4.17 -0.25
N SER A 101 5.32 3.13 0.05
CA SER A 101 3.88 3.22 0.29
C SER A 101 3.53 3.53 1.73
N ASN A 102 2.43 4.25 1.93
CA ASN A 102 1.90 4.59 3.24
C ASN A 102 0.60 3.83 3.53
N HIS A 103 0.38 3.51 4.82
CA HIS A 103 -0.84 2.86 5.26
C HIS A 103 -1.92 3.90 5.61
N PHE A 104 -2.71 4.28 4.62
CA PHE A 104 -3.62 5.41 4.74
C PHE A 104 -4.76 5.22 5.73
N GLU A 105 -5.39 4.05 5.83
CA GLU A 105 -6.52 3.88 6.75
C GLU A 105 -6.13 4.21 8.19
N VAL A 106 -4.98 3.70 8.63
CA VAL A 106 -4.45 3.96 9.98
C VAL A 106 -4.06 5.43 10.14
N ALA A 107 -3.49 6.05 9.11
CA ALA A 107 -3.15 7.48 9.13
C ALA A 107 -4.39 8.36 9.30
N ILE A 108 -5.46 8.07 8.54
CA ILE A 108 -6.72 8.82 8.59
C ILE A 108 -7.45 8.60 9.91
N ALA A 109 -7.47 7.36 10.43
CA ALA A 109 -8.06 7.05 11.72
C ALA A 109 -7.34 7.83 12.83
N THR A 110 -6.00 7.79 12.84
CA THR A 110 -5.18 8.48 13.85
C THR A 110 -5.32 10.00 13.77
N SER A 111 -5.27 10.58 12.57
CA SER A 111 -5.40 12.03 12.39
C SER A 111 -6.79 12.54 12.80
N THR A 112 -7.84 11.78 12.46
CA THR A 112 -9.22 12.11 12.85
C THR A 112 -9.42 11.98 14.35
N MET A 113 -8.82 10.98 15.00
CA MET A 113 -8.92 10.79 16.45
C MET A 113 -8.17 11.87 17.24
N LEU A 114 -6.98 12.27 16.79
CA LEU A 114 -6.12 13.21 17.53
C LEU A 114 -6.45 14.68 17.24
N PHE A 115 -6.74 15.01 15.97
CA PHE A 115 -6.91 16.39 15.53
C PHE A 115 -8.36 16.72 15.13
N GLY A 116 -9.25 15.72 15.15
CA GLY A 116 -10.64 15.86 14.73
C GLY A 116 -10.79 15.79 13.21
N LEU A 117 -11.99 15.41 12.78
CA LEU A 117 -12.31 15.23 11.36
C LEU A 117 -12.09 16.51 10.56
N GLN A 118 -12.40 17.69 11.11
CA GLN A 118 -12.34 18.97 10.38
C GLN A 118 -10.93 19.57 10.25
N SER A 119 -9.91 18.98 10.90
CA SER A 119 -8.55 19.51 10.86
C SER A 119 -7.91 19.42 9.46
N GLY A 120 -6.92 20.29 9.25
CA GLY A 120 -6.03 20.22 8.08
C GLY A 120 -5.19 18.93 8.03
N ALA A 121 -4.86 18.36 9.21
CA ALA A 121 -4.17 17.08 9.30
C ALA A 121 -5.01 15.92 8.77
N ALA A 122 -6.29 15.84 9.15
CA ALA A 122 -7.23 14.85 8.61
C ALA A 122 -7.44 15.03 7.10
N LEU A 123 -7.55 16.28 6.63
CA LEU A 123 -7.65 16.58 5.20
C LEU A 123 -6.41 16.12 4.43
N ALA A 124 -5.20 16.39 4.95
CA ALA A 124 -3.96 15.97 4.31
C ALA A 124 -3.86 14.45 4.17
N THR A 125 -4.32 13.68 5.16
CA THR A 125 -4.31 12.21 5.08
C THR A 125 -5.26 11.65 4.04
N VAL A 126 -6.44 12.26 3.85
CA VAL A 126 -7.41 11.82 2.82
C VAL A 126 -6.94 12.23 1.43
N VAL A 127 -6.47 13.47 1.28
CA VAL A 127 -5.93 13.99 0.01
C VAL A 127 -4.69 13.21 -0.42
N GLY A 128 -3.82 12.83 0.52
CA GLY A 128 -2.64 12.02 0.26
C GLY A 128 -2.95 10.71 -0.46
N VAL A 129 -4.06 10.04 -0.13
CA VAL A 129 -4.51 8.82 -0.81
C VAL A 129 -4.76 9.05 -2.29
N LEU A 130 -5.42 10.17 -2.66
CA LEU A 130 -5.72 10.47 -4.07
C LEU A 130 -4.47 10.61 -4.91
N ILE A 131 -3.39 11.08 -4.30
CA ILE A 131 -2.13 11.36 -4.98
C ILE A 131 -1.25 10.11 -5.00
N GLU A 132 -1.22 9.35 -3.90
CA GLU A 132 -0.37 8.17 -3.79
C GLU A 132 -0.84 7.04 -4.70
N VAL A 133 -2.14 6.74 -4.80
CA VAL A 133 -2.62 5.64 -5.65
C VAL A 133 -2.15 5.78 -7.12
N PRO A 134 -2.34 6.92 -7.82
CA PRO A 134 -1.83 7.08 -9.18
C PRO A 134 -0.31 7.13 -9.23
N LEU A 135 0.36 7.70 -8.23
CA LEU A 135 1.82 7.71 -8.14
C LEU A 135 2.39 6.30 -8.05
N MET A 136 1.80 5.45 -7.22
CA MET A 136 2.18 4.04 -7.07
C MET A 136 1.97 3.28 -8.38
N LEU A 137 0.86 3.49 -9.09
CA LEU A 137 0.66 2.90 -10.42
C LEU A 137 1.70 3.38 -11.44
N MET A 138 2.12 4.65 -11.36
CA MET A 138 3.21 5.18 -12.19
C MET A 138 4.55 4.51 -11.86
N LEU A 139 4.86 4.30 -10.58
CA LEU A 139 6.06 3.61 -10.14
C LEU A 139 6.05 2.12 -10.52
N VAL A 140 4.91 1.42 -10.41
CA VAL A 140 4.77 0.04 -10.93
C VAL A 140 5.11 0.01 -12.43
N ARG A 141 4.56 0.95 -13.21
CA ARG A 141 4.85 1.04 -14.64
C ARG A 141 6.32 1.34 -14.92
N PHE A 142 6.98 2.08 -14.04
CA PHE A 142 8.42 2.32 -14.10
C PHE A 142 9.23 1.04 -13.79
N CYS A 143 8.87 0.28 -12.74
CA CYS A 143 9.47 -1.02 -12.45
C CYS A 143 9.34 -1.97 -13.64
N LEU A 144 8.15 -2.10 -14.22
CA LEU A 144 7.90 -2.97 -15.38
C LEU A 144 8.77 -2.60 -16.58
N ARG A 145 9.08 -1.32 -16.79
CA ARG A 145 9.99 -0.85 -17.85
C ARG A 145 11.47 -1.05 -17.52
N THR A 146 11.83 -1.05 -16.24
CA THR A 146 13.22 -1.18 -15.77
C THR A 146 13.57 -2.60 -15.34
N GLN A 147 12.70 -3.58 -15.64
CA GLN A 147 12.96 -5.00 -15.39
C GLN A 147 14.28 -5.47 -16.03
N SER A 148 14.65 -4.93 -17.19
CA SER A 148 15.91 -5.25 -17.88
C SER A 148 17.17 -4.73 -17.19
N TRP A 149 17.04 -3.83 -16.22
CA TRP A 149 18.17 -3.28 -15.46
C TRP A 149 18.66 -4.22 -14.36
N PHE A 150 17.85 -5.20 -14.02
CA PHE A 150 18.18 -6.28 -13.12
C PHE A 150 18.57 -7.45 -14.00
N GLN A 151 19.81 -7.91 -13.86
CA GLN A 151 20.25 -9.09 -14.58
C GLN A 151 19.29 -10.22 -14.19
N ARG A 152 18.69 -10.84 -15.21
CA ARG A 152 18.29 -12.23 -15.07
C ARG A 152 19.59 -12.97 -14.86
N ASP A 153 19.99 -13.17 -13.62
CA ASP A 153 20.61 -14.45 -13.28
C ASP A 153 19.53 -15.50 -13.53
N ALA A 154 19.33 -15.79 -14.82
CA ALA A 154 18.92 -17.09 -15.24
C ALA A 154 20.01 -17.97 -14.66
N LEU A 155 19.73 -18.50 -13.47
CA LEU A 155 20.43 -19.63 -12.93
C LEU A 155 20.44 -20.66 -14.05
N ASN A 156 21.56 -20.70 -14.76
CA ASN A 156 22.25 -21.91 -15.15
C ASN A 156 22.36 -22.77 -13.88
N ILE A 157 21.23 -23.31 -13.42
CA ILE A 157 21.23 -24.63 -12.78
C ILE A 157 21.44 -25.58 -13.95
N SER A 158 22.70 -25.62 -14.37
CA SER A 158 23.42 -26.81 -14.79
C SER A 158 22.51 -28.00 -15.07
N HIS A 159 22.29 -28.27 -16.36
CA HIS A 159 22.59 -29.62 -16.85
C HIS A 159 23.95 -30.03 -16.27
N GLY A 160 23.91 -30.86 -15.22
CA GLY A 160 25.06 -31.45 -14.56
C GLY A 160 24.60 -32.64 -13.75
N GLU A 161 24.33 -33.71 -14.49
CA GLU A 161 24.22 -35.12 -14.09
C GLU A 161 22.98 -35.58 -13.30
#